data_AF-A0A412WT61-F1
#
_entry.id   AF-A0A412WT61-F1
#
_cell.length_a   1.000
_cell.length_b   1.000
_cell.length_c   1.000
_cell.angle_alpha   90.00
_cell.angle_beta   90.00
_cell.angle_gamma   90.00
#
_symmetry.space_group_name_H-M   'P 1'
#
loop_
_entity.id
_entity.type
_entity.pdbx_description
1 polymer ?
#
loop_
_entity_poly.entity_id
_entity_poly.type
_entity_poly.pdbx_seq_one_letter_code
_entity_poly.pdbx_strand_id
1 'polypeptide(L)'
;MRGNTGMNEFLKSRRLYMLFVLPFLVMAIAFLSGYFSLESLQSVQVKGVINMAYINQLDKSWLSAIGFVMVLGVAYLIFFLSERFKLLGQTTTLPSLIYILLTSGIMVNIGFDYLLIAVFIVTVAVWKLQMAINDTKSNGALYDFGFLIALSVAIYPKFILLIAWAFGVLFFSGRSTLKDIVALWLGILTPVLFIAFYYFWTDRLELLPAIFTDNLMVGEHIHRLPVIDLVRLGMIVLVLIIALTNLSARYSLMIVNQRRGILSLVSMMIFLSLTFVIIPGNYYDFMYMFAVPLSFLYAQYFICCRTALFSNLVFVLLLSACFLTYLV
;
A
#
# COMPACT_ATOMS: atom_id res chain seq x y z
N MET A 1 -34.26 -14.91 22.94
CA MET A 1 -34.00 -15.09 21.50
C MET A 1 -32.61 -14.54 21.19
N ARG A 2 -31.59 -15.41 21.18
CA ARG A 2 -30.21 -15.08 20.82
C ARG A 2 -30.10 -15.16 19.30
N GLY A 3 -30.15 -14.01 18.63
CA GLY A 3 -30.11 -13.92 17.17
C GLY A 3 -28.76 -13.42 16.67
N ASN A 4 -28.06 -14.29 15.96
CA ASN A 4 -27.08 -13.99 14.92
C ASN A 4 -25.83 -13.17 15.31
N THR A 5 -24.92 -13.81 16.06
CA THR A 5 -23.51 -13.38 16.17
C THR A 5 -22.80 -13.58 14.83
N GLY A 6 -22.78 -12.54 14.01
CA GLY A 6 -22.16 -12.57 12.68
C GLY A 6 -20.63 -12.54 12.75
N MET A 7 -19.97 -13.16 11.75
CA MET A 7 -18.52 -13.15 11.51
C MET A 7 -17.86 -11.75 11.64
N ASN A 8 -18.63 -10.70 11.39
CA ASN A 8 -18.25 -9.30 11.52
C ASN A 8 -18.02 -8.85 12.99
N GLU A 9 -18.75 -9.39 13.96
CA GLU A 9 -18.49 -9.12 15.40
C GLU A 9 -17.21 -9.80 15.87
N PHE A 10 -16.88 -10.97 15.32
CA PHE A 10 -15.62 -11.65 15.61
C PHE A 10 -14.41 -10.85 15.10
N LEU A 11 -14.49 -10.33 13.86
CA LEU A 11 -13.47 -9.45 13.24
C LEU A 11 -13.34 -8.08 13.92
N LYS A 12 -14.39 -7.59 14.59
CA LYS A 12 -14.37 -6.34 15.37
C LYS A 12 -13.81 -6.48 16.79
N SER A 13 -13.49 -7.70 17.25
CA SER A 13 -13.07 -7.89 18.64
C SER A 13 -11.67 -7.31 18.92
N ARG A 14 -11.49 -6.68 20.09
CA ARG A 14 -10.27 -5.97 20.54
C ARG A 14 -9.03 -6.84 20.81
N ARG A 15 -8.96 -8.07 20.28
CA ARG A 15 -8.04 -9.05 20.84
C ARG A 15 -6.81 -9.24 19.97
N LEU A 16 -5.64 -8.98 20.57
CA LEU A 16 -4.29 -9.29 20.07
C LEU A 16 -4.14 -10.73 19.53
N TYR A 17 -5.04 -11.67 19.87
CA TYR A 17 -5.02 -13.03 19.30
C TYR A 17 -5.17 -13.03 17.78
N MET A 18 -5.85 -12.06 17.17
CA MET A 18 -5.99 -12.00 15.71
C MET A 18 -4.66 -11.70 15.01
N LEU A 19 -3.72 -11.08 15.72
CA LEU A 19 -2.37 -10.86 15.24
C LEU A 19 -1.62 -12.19 15.08
N PHE A 20 -1.81 -13.12 16.02
CA PHE A 20 -1.28 -14.48 15.93
C PHE A 20 -1.93 -15.32 14.82
N VAL A 21 -3.14 -14.95 14.37
CA VAL A 21 -3.83 -15.64 13.27
C VAL A 21 -3.31 -15.20 11.89
N LEU A 22 -2.77 -13.98 11.75
CA LEU A 22 -2.28 -13.45 10.48
C LEU A 22 -1.24 -14.37 9.79
N PRO A 23 -0.20 -14.90 10.48
CA PRO A 23 0.75 -15.83 9.86
C PRO A 23 0.09 -17.12 9.38
N PHE A 24 -0.86 -17.68 10.14
CA PHE A 24 -1.59 -18.89 9.73
C PHE A 24 -2.52 -18.62 8.56
N LEU A 25 -3.12 -17.43 8.48
CA LEU A 25 -3.98 -17.04 7.38
C LEU A 25 -3.17 -16.88 6.09
N VAL A 26 -2.00 -16.24 6.16
CA VAL A 26 -1.06 -16.15 5.04
C VAL A 26 -0.57 -17.53 4.63
N MET A 27 -0.26 -18.40 5.59
CA MET A 27 0.19 -19.76 5.29
C MET A 27 -0.92 -20.62 4.68
N ALA A 28 -2.18 -20.46 5.12
CA ALA A 28 -3.33 -21.12 4.53
C ALA A 28 -3.62 -20.62 3.10
N ILE A 29 -3.49 -19.31 2.86
CA ILE A 29 -3.58 -18.69 1.54
C ILE A 29 -2.50 -19.23 0.60
N ALA A 30 -1.25 -19.27 1.08
CA ALA A 30 -0.10 -19.78 0.34
C ALA A 30 -0.25 -21.27 -0.01
N PHE A 31 -0.85 -22.06 0.89
CA PHE A 31 -1.11 -23.46 0.66
C PHE A 31 -2.27 -23.69 -0.32
N LEU A 32 -3.35 -22.92 -0.20
CA LEU A 32 -4.49 -22.99 -1.13
C LEU A 32 -4.06 -22.62 -2.55
N SER A 33 -3.21 -21.60 -2.67
CA SER A 33 -2.80 -21.08 -3.95
C SER A 33 -1.87 -22.01 -4.72
N GLY A 34 -1.04 -22.80 -4.02
CA GLY A 34 -0.24 -23.86 -4.63
C GLY A 34 -1.08 -24.98 -5.28
N TYR A 35 -2.35 -25.12 -4.90
CA TYR A 35 -3.30 -26.05 -5.53
C TYR A 35 -4.06 -25.45 -6.72
N PHE A 36 -4.20 -24.12 -6.78
CA PHE A 36 -5.06 -23.42 -7.76
C PHE A 36 -4.29 -22.64 -8.84
N SER A 37 -2.95 -22.53 -8.77
CA SER A 37 -2.16 -21.75 -9.73
C SER A 37 -2.11 -22.40 -11.12
N LEU A 38 -3.13 -22.15 -11.94
CA LEU A 38 -3.08 -22.28 -13.39
C LEU A 38 -2.53 -20.97 -13.96
N GLU A 39 -1.36 -21.05 -14.59
CA GLU A 39 -0.61 -19.98 -15.27
C GLU A 39 0.10 -18.93 -14.40
N SER A 40 1.40 -18.79 -14.66
CA SER A 40 2.25 -17.75 -14.07
C SER A 40 1.99 -16.42 -14.75
N LEU A 41 1.40 -15.45 -14.04
CA LEU A 41 1.38 -14.06 -14.49
C LEU A 41 2.80 -13.60 -14.80
N GLN A 42 3.06 -13.19 -16.05
CA GLN A 42 4.33 -12.59 -16.45
C GLN A 42 4.43 -11.19 -15.82
N SER A 43 5.14 -11.06 -14.70
CA SER A 43 5.59 -9.74 -14.24
C SER A 43 6.75 -9.30 -15.11
N VAL A 44 6.62 -8.12 -15.73
CA VAL A 44 7.74 -7.47 -16.39
C VAL A 44 8.69 -7.00 -15.29
N GLN A 45 9.88 -7.61 -15.19
CA GLN A 45 10.84 -7.27 -14.16
C GLN A 45 11.35 -5.83 -14.36
N VAL A 46 10.87 -4.92 -13.52
CA VAL A 46 11.37 -3.55 -13.44
C VAL A 46 12.61 -3.57 -12.57
N LYS A 47 13.78 -3.28 -13.14
CA LYS A 47 15.01 -3.11 -12.36
C LYS A 47 15.05 -1.68 -11.85
N GLY A 48 15.11 -1.49 -10.54
CA GLY A 48 15.30 -0.14 -9.97
C GLY A 48 16.60 0.52 -10.43
N VAL A 49 16.76 1.81 -10.11
CA VAL A 49 18.08 2.49 -10.24
C VAL A 49 19.10 1.79 -9.34
N ILE A 50 18.65 1.26 -8.21
CA ILE A 50 19.44 0.38 -7.36
C ILE A 50 19.19 -1.05 -7.84
N ASN A 51 20.18 -1.66 -8.51
CA ASN A 51 20.10 -3.04 -8.96
C ASN A 51 20.49 -3.99 -7.82
N MET A 52 19.53 -4.74 -7.28
CA MET A 52 19.77 -5.79 -6.30
C MET A 52 20.08 -7.10 -7.04
N ALA A 53 21.31 -7.21 -7.55
CA ALA A 53 21.77 -8.39 -8.31
C ALA A 53 21.60 -9.73 -7.54
N TYR A 54 21.54 -9.68 -6.21
CA TYR A 54 21.33 -10.84 -5.33
C TYR A 54 19.93 -11.47 -5.46
N ILE A 55 18.89 -10.68 -5.82
CA ILE A 55 17.52 -11.20 -5.97
C ILE A 55 17.44 -12.20 -7.12
N ASN A 56 18.20 -11.96 -8.19
CA ASN A 56 18.19 -12.79 -9.39
C ASN A 56 18.95 -14.12 -9.22
N GLN A 57 19.67 -14.31 -8.11
CA GLN A 57 20.44 -15.51 -7.82
C GLN A 57 19.75 -16.47 -6.84
N LEU A 58 18.58 -16.08 -6.30
CA LEU A 58 17.84 -16.88 -5.33
C LEU A 58 16.88 -17.87 -6.03
N ASP A 59 16.79 -19.10 -5.50
CA ASP A 59 15.83 -20.09 -5.97
C ASP A 59 14.38 -19.59 -5.80
N LYS A 60 13.49 -20.02 -6.71
CA LYS A 60 12.06 -19.63 -6.74
C LYS A 60 11.32 -19.88 -5.41
N SER A 61 11.70 -20.92 -4.67
CA SER A 61 11.13 -21.23 -3.34
C SER A 61 11.52 -20.21 -2.28
N TRP A 62 12.78 -19.82 -2.23
CA TRP A 62 13.29 -18.78 -1.32
C TRP A 62 12.70 -17.40 -1.65
N LEU A 63 12.57 -17.10 -2.95
CA LEU A 63 11.96 -15.86 -3.44
C LEU A 63 10.49 -15.72 -3.00
N SER A 64 9.74 -16.84 -3.02
CA SER A 64 8.38 -16.89 -2.49
C SER A 64 8.34 -16.74 -0.96
N ALA A 65 9.19 -17.47 -0.23
CA ALA A 65 9.25 -17.41 1.24
C ALA A 65 9.59 -16.00 1.76
N ILE A 66 10.58 -15.34 1.16
CA ILE A 66 10.96 -13.96 1.51
C ILE A 66 9.84 -12.98 1.19
N GLY A 67 9.14 -13.18 0.06
CA GLY A 67 7.96 -12.40 -0.31
C GLY A 67 6.87 -12.48 0.77
N PHE A 68 6.57 -13.67 1.27
CA PHE A 68 5.59 -13.86 2.35
C PHE A 68 5.97 -13.13 3.63
N VAL A 69 7.24 -13.25 4.05
CA VAL A 69 7.75 -12.55 5.24
C VAL A 69 7.60 -11.05 5.09
N MET A 70 7.87 -10.51 3.91
CA MET A 70 7.76 -9.08 3.64
C MET A 70 6.30 -8.58 3.61
N VAL A 71 5.36 -9.31 3.00
CA VAL A 71 3.93 -8.94 3.05
C VAL A 71 3.38 -9.02 4.46
N LEU A 72 3.78 -10.04 5.23
CA LEU A 72 3.48 -10.07 6.66
C LEU A 72 4.05 -8.83 7.35
N GLY A 73 5.31 -8.48 7.08
CA GLY A 73 5.94 -7.25 7.59
C GLY A 73 5.13 -5.99 7.30
N VAL A 74 4.65 -5.81 6.05
CA VAL A 74 3.78 -4.68 5.69
C VAL A 74 2.44 -4.74 6.44
N ALA A 75 1.81 -5.91 6.56
CA ALA A 75 0.57 -6.07 7.29
C ALA A 75 0.71 -5.72 8.78
N TYR A 76 1.82 -6.14 9.42
CA TYR A 76 2.14 -5.76 10.78
C TYR A 76 2.36 -4.25 10.92
N LEU A 77 3.09 -3.62 9.99
CA LEU A 77 3.26 -2.17 9.98
C LEU A 77 1.93 -1.42 9.88
N ILE A 78 1.02 -1.89 9.02
CA ILE A 78 -0.35 -1.34 8.89
C ILE A 78 -1.11 -1.44 10.21
N PHE A 79 -1.01 -2.58 10.90
CA PHE A 79 -1.62 -2.75 12.23
C PHE A 79 -1.05 -1.76 13.24
N PHE A 80 0.28 -1.69 13.37
CA PHE A 80 0.93 -0.75 14.29
C PHE A 80 0.57 0.70 13.96
N LEU A 81 0.45 1.04 12.67
CA LEU A 81 0.10 2.39 12.22
C LEU A 81 -1.30 2.77 12.72
N SER A 82 -2.26 1.85 12.57
CA SER A 82 -3.62 2.00 13.09
C SER A 82 -3.63 2.18 14.62
N GLU A 83 -2.88 1.35 15.34
CA GLU A 83 -2.83 1.37 16.81
C GLU A 83 -2.20 2.66 17.36
N ARG A 84 -1.01 3.03 16.85
CA ARG A 84 -0.25 4.17 17.38
C ARG A 84 -0.91 5.51 17.09
N PHE A 85 -1.43 5.69 15.87
CA PHE A 85 -1.98 6.98 15.43
C PHE A 85 -3.50 7.08 15.57
N LYS A 86 -4.16 6.01 16.07
CA LYS A 86 -5.61 5.93 16.23
C LYS A 86 -6.36 6.39 14.97
N LEU A 87 -5.85 5.96 13.81
CA LEU A 87 -6.43 6.29 12.49
C LEU A 87 -7.86 5.77 12.36
N LEU A 88 -8.16 4.67 13.05
CA LEU A 88 -9.50 4.15 13.19
C LEU A 88 -10.07 4.54 14.54
N GLY A 89 -11.39 4.76 14.60
CA GLY A 89 -12.07 5.13 15.83
C GLY A 89 -11.97 4.06 16.94
N GLN A 90 -11.52 2.85 16.60
CA GLN A 90 -11.28 1.72 17.50
C GLN A 90 -10.03 0.94 17.07
N THR A 91 -9.24 0.47 18.04
CA THR A 91 -8.07 -0.39 17.80
C THR A 91 -8.49 -1.78 17.38
N THR A 92 -8.23 -2.16 16.12
CA THR A 92 -8.59 -3.47 15.55
C THR A 92 -7.50 -3.97 14.60
N THR A 93 -7.43 -5.28 14.38
CA THR A 93 -6.55 -5.95 13.40
C THR A 93 -7.16 -5.98 11.98
N LEU A 94 -8.27 -5.28 11.79
CA LEU A 94 -9.05 -5.34 10.57
C LEU A 94 -8.34 -4.71 9.36
N PRO A 95 -7.59 -3.58 9.47
CA PRO A 95 -6.80 -3.06 8.36
C PRO A 95 -5.74 -4.06 7.86
N SER A 96 -5.00 -4.71 8.76
CA SER A 96 -3.99 -5.69 8.38
C SER A 96 -4.60 -6.94 7.71
N LEU A 97 -5.77 -7.39 8.18
CA LEU A 97 -6.49 -8.51 7.57
C LEU A 97 -6.97 -8.17 6.15
N ILE A 98 -7.52 -6.97 5.95
CA ILE A 98 -7.96 -6.52 4.62
C ILE A 98 -6.78 -6.39 3.67
N TYR A 99 -5.63 -5.87 4.14
CA TYR A 99 -4.44 -5.80 3.32
C TYR A 99 -3.99 -7.18 2.81
N ILE A 100 -3.94 -8.17 3.70
CA ILE A 100 -3.58 -9.55 3.33
C ILE A 100 -4.61 -10.14 2.36
N LEU A 101 -5.91 -9.95 2.60
CA LEU A 101 -6.96 -10.42 1.69
C LEU A 101 -6.80 -9.82 0.28
N LEU A 102 -6.59 -8.51 0.19
CA LEU A 102 -6.42 -7.81 -1.10
C LEU A 102 -5.13 -8.22 -1.84
N THR A 103 -4.08 -8.57 -1.12
CA THR A 103 -2.77 -8.94 -1.70
C THR A 103 -2.61 -10.45 -1.92
N SER A 104 -3.49 -11.27 -1.34
CA SER A 104 -3.40 -12.72 -1.27
C SER A 104 -3.25 -13.41 -2.62
N GLY A 105 -4.10 -13.10 -3.61
CA GLY A 105 -4.01 -13.73 -4.93
C GLY A 105 -2.86 -13.23 -5.80
N ILE A 106 -2.32 -12.04 -5.52
CA ILE A 106 -1.21 -11.47 -6.29
C ILE A 106 0.14 -12.00 -5.78
N MET A 107 0.26 -12.24 -4.47
CA MET A 107 1.46 -12.75 -3.77
C MET A 107 2.01 -14.03 -4.37
N VAL A 108 1.11 -14.90 -4.77
CA VAL A 108 1.41 -16.26 -5.23
C VAL A 108 2.15 -16.22 -6.56
N ASN A 109 1.82 -15.24 -7.40
CA ASN A 109 2.29 -15.19 -8.78
C ASN A 109 3.56 -14.33 -8.95
N ILE A 110 3.78 -13.32 -8.09
CA ILE A 110 4.84 -12.31 -8.29
C ILE A 110 6.11 -12.57 -7.43
N GLY A 111 5.99 -13.21 -6.27
CA GLY A 111 7.15 -13.46 -5.39
C GLY A 111 7.77 -12.18 -4.80
N PHE A 112 9.00 -12.28 -4.27
CA PHE A 112 9.79 -11.15 -3.79
C PHE A 112 10.39 -10.33 -4.93
N ASP A 113 9.86 -9.11 -5.12
CA ASP A 113 10.29 -8.18 -6.17
C ASP A 113 10.68 -6.80 -5.58
N TYR A 114 11.36 -5.96 -6.37
CA TYR A 114 11.73 -4.58 -6.05
C TYR A 114 10.52 -3.76 -5.57
N LEU A 115 9.35 -4.07 -6.11
CA LEU A 115 8.09 -3.45 -5.71
C LEU A 115 7.75 -3.68 -4.25
N LEU A 116 7.94 -4.89 -3.73
CA LEU A 116 7.55 -5.24 -2.36
C LEU A 116 8.41 -4.48 -1.34
N ILE A 117 9.70 -4.32 -1.67
CA ILE A 117 10.64 -3.50 -0.91
C ILE A 117 10.19 -2.04 -0.93
N ALA A 118 9.84 -1.51 -2.10
CA ALA A 118 9.35 -0.14 -2.26
C ALA A 118 8.05 0.10 -1.47
N VAL A 119 7.07 -0.80 -1.55
CA VAL A 119 5.81 -0.72 -0.78
C VAL A 119 6.07 -0.74 0.73
N PHE A 120 7.00 -1.57 1.20
CA PHE A 120 7.42 -1.59 2.60
C PHE A 120 7.98 -0.23 3.04
N ILE A 121 8.90 0.33 2.24
CA ILE A 121 9.52 1.63 2.52
C ILE A 121 8.48 2.75 2.51
N VAL A 122 7.54 2.77 1.56
CA VAL A 122 6.46 3.76 1.57
C VAL A 122 5.55 3.58 2.78
N THR A 123 5.27 2.36 3.21
CA THR A 123 4.48 2.13 4.43
C THR A 123 5.19 2.70 5.67
N VAL A 124 6.51 2.57 5.76
CA VAL A 124 7.32 3.24 6.79
C VAL A 124 7.33 4.77 6.60
N ALA A 125 7.31 5.26 5.36
CA ALA A 125 7.18 6.69 5.09
C ALA A 125 5.83 7.23 5.59
N VAL A 126 4.72 6.53 5.36
CA VAL A 126 3.40 6.88 5.90
C VAL A 126 3.43 6.93 7.43
N TRP A 127 4.14 6.00 8.08
CA TRP A 127 4.36 6.06 9.54
C TRP A 127 5.03 7.35 9.98
N LYS A 128 6.10 7.77 9.31
CA LYS A 128 6.80 9.02 9.60
C LYS A 128 5.92 10.24 9.32
N LEU A 129 5.12 10.20 8.26
CA LEU A 129 4.12 11.23 7.98
C LEU A 129 3.09 11.35 9.11
N GLN A 130 2.50 10.24 9.56
CA GLN A 130 1.53 10.28 10.68
C GLN A 130 2.19 10.77 11.98
N MET A 131 3.47 10.45 12.20
CA MET A 131 4.24 10.99 13.32
C MET A 131 4.39 12.52 13.21
N ALA A 132 4.65 13.04 12.01
CA ALA A 132 4.74 14.48 11.79
C ALA A 132 3.39 15.19 11.90
N ILE A 133 2.27 14.54 11.56
CA ILE A 133 0.92 15.09 11.76
C ILE A 133 0.61 15.22 13.26
N ASN A 134 1.00 14.22 14.05
CA ASN A 134 0.69 14.17 15.48
C ASN A 134 1.62 15.06 16.34
N ASP A 135 2.92 15.10 16.02
CA ASP A 135 3.90 15.94 16.71
C ASP A 135 4.35 17.10 15.81
N THR A 136 3.75 18.26 16.02
CA THR A 136 4.00 19.47 15.23
C THR A 136 5.30 20.20 15.58
N LYS A 137 6.01 19.80 16.65
CA LYS A 137 7.18 20.53 17.14
C LYS A 137 8.47 20.08 16.46
N SER A 138 8.55 18.81 16.07
CA SER A 138 9.72 18.25 15.41
C SER A 138 9.54 18.25 13.89
N ASN A 139 10.61 18.61 13.18
CA ASN A 139 10.68 18.53 11.72
C ASN A 139 11.43 17.28 11.25
N GLY A 140 12.07 16.54 12.16
CA GLY A 140 12.85 15.33 11.82
C GLY A 140 11.99 14.24 11.18
N ALA A 141 10.76 14.04 11.65
CA ALA A 141 9.84 13.06 11.06
C ALA A 141 9.45 13.41 9.60
N LEU A 142 9.45 14.69 9.26
CA LEU A 142 9.06 15.18 7.93
C LEU A 142 10.24 15.08 6.94
N TYR A 143 11.46 15.29 7.44
CA TYR A 143 12.70 14.95 6.73
C TYR A 143 12.77 13.44 6.44
N ASP A 144 12.57 12.59 7.46
CA ASP A 144 12.56 11.13 7.30
C ASP A 144 11.50 10.67 6.28
N PHE A 145 10.33 11.30 6.29
CA PHE A 145 9.27 11.04 5.32
C PHE A 145 9.74 11.34 3.88
N GLY A 146 10.30 12.51 3.63
CA GLY A 146 10.83 12.88 2.31
C GLY A 146 11.96 11.95 1.84
N PHE A 147 12.86 11.60 2.77
CA PHE A 147 13.94 10.65 2.52
C PHE A 147 13.43 9.28 2.08
N LEU A 148 12.49 8.71 2.82
CA LEU A 148 11.94 7.38 2.52
C LEU A 148 11.13 7.36 1.21
N ILE A 149 10.40 8.43 0.89
CA ILE A 149 9.69 8.52 -0.39
C ILE A 149 10.67 8.55 -1.56
N ALA A 150 11.68 9.42 -1.52
CA ALA A 150 12.66 9.50 -2.60
C ALA A 150 13.49 8.20 -2.74
N LEU A 151 13.81 7.54 -1.61
CA LEU A 151 14.47 6.23 -1.63
C LEU A 151 13.56 5.15 -2.22
N SER A 152 12.25 5.16 -1.94
CA SER A 152 11.32 4.25 -2.59
C SER A 152 11.22 4.46 -4.10
N VAL A 153 11.26 5.72 -4.57
CA VAL A 153 11.25 6.02 -6.02
C VAL A 153 12.54 5.56 -6.69
N ALA A 154 13.68 5.65 -6.01
CA ALA A 154 14.93 5.13 -6.54
C ALA A 154 14.92 3.60 -6.73
N ILE A 155 14.25 2.87 -5.83
CA ILE A 155 14.08 1.41 -5.93
C ILE A 155 13.03 1.04 -6.98
N TYR A 156 11.92 1.78 -7.03
CA TYR A 156 10.85 1.56 -8.00
C TYR A 156 10.43 2.88 -8.66
N PRO A 157 11.03 3.22 -9.82
CA PRO A 157 10.83 4.51 -10.50
C PRO A 157 9.38 4.87 -10.80
N LYS A 158 8.50 3.89 -10.98
CA LYS A 158 7.08 4.11 -11.27
C LYS A 158 6.33 4.83 -10.14
N PHE A 159 6.90 4.92 -8.95
CA PHE A 159 6.34 5.69 -7.84
C PHE A 159 6.70 7.17 -7.86
N ILE A 160 7.24 7.71 -8.96
CA ILE A 160 7.67 9.12 -9.07
C ILE A 160 6.61 10.14 -8.61
N LEU A 161 5.32 9.89 -8.90
CA LEU A 161 4.22 10.77 -8.49
C LEU A 161 3.98 10.79 -6.97
N LEU A 162 4.57 9.86 -6.20
CA LEU A 162 4.58 9.95 -4.74
C LEU A 162 5.43 11.12 -4.23
N ILE A 163 6.41 11.61 -5.00
CA ILE A 163 7.14 12.83 -4.66
C ILE A 163 6.20 14.03 -4.73
N ALA A 164 5.38 14.11 -5.79
CA ALA A 164 4.36 15.15 -5.91
C ALA A 164 3.31 15.04 -4.79
N TRP A 165 2.90 13.80 -4.46
CA TRP A 165 2.03 13.54 -3.30
C TRP A 165 2.67 13.99 -1.98
N ALA A 166 3.98 13.77 -1.77
CA ALA A 166 4.67 14.18 -0.56
C ALA A 166 4.60 15.69 -0.32
N PHE A 167 4.61 16.50 -1.39
CA PHE A 167 4.32 17.94 -1.29
C PHE A 167 2.83 18.21 -1.07
N GLY A 168 1.96 17.56 -1.83
CA GLY A 168 0.50 17.73 -1.72
C GLY A 168 -0.04 17.41 -0.32
N VAL A 169 0.52 16.40 0.34
CA VAL A 169 0.06 15.93 1.65
C VAL A 169 0.39 16.89 2.79
N LEU A 170 1.41 17.75 2.64
CA LEU A 170 1.73 18.80 3.62
C LEU A 170 0.57 19.78 3.78
N PHE A 171 -0.06 20.18 2.67
CA PHE A 171 -1.24 21.05 2.70
C PHE A 171 -2.42 20.39 3.44
N PHE A 172 -2.64 19.10 3.21
CA PHE A 172 -3.72 18.34 3.87
C PHE A 172 -3.42 18.02 5.34
N SER A 173 -2.15 17.98 5.74
CA SER A 173 -1.73 17.74 7.12
C SER A 173 -2.00 18.92 8.06
N GLY A 174 -2.25 20.11 7.50
CA GLY A 174 -2.33 21.36 8.27
C GLY A 174 -0.96 21.89 8.74
N ARG A 175 0.14 21.30 8.28
CA ARG A 175 1.53 21.77 8.47
C ARG A 175 2.10 22.23 7.13
N SER A 176 1.93 23.52 6.85
CA SER A 176 2.45 24.16 5.63
C SER A 176 3.33 25.36 5.98
N THR A 177 4.21 25.20 6.97
CA THR A 177 5.22 26.23 7.24
C THR A 177 6.39 26.07 6.28
N LEU A 178 7.09 27.16 5.95
CA LEU A 178 8.30 27.09 5.11
C LEU A 178 9.34 26.12 5.68
N LYS A 179 9.44 26.04 7.01
CA LYS A 179 10.36 25.12 7.69
C LYS A 179 10.01 23.65 7.41
N ASP A 180 8.72 23.32 7.36
CA ASP A 180 8.26 21.97 7.02
C ASP A 180 8.57 21.66 5.55
N ILE A 181 8.27 22.59 4.63
CA ILE A 181 8.57 22.42 3.20
C ILE A 181 10.07 22.22 2.96
N VAL A 182 10.92 23.01 3.61
CA VAL A 182 12.38 22.87 3.51
C VAL A 182 12.85 21.53 4.08
N ALA A 183 12.32 21.09 5.22
CA ALA A 183 12.66 19.79 5.79
C ALA A 183 12.30 18.63 4.85
N LEU A 184 11.13 18.68 4.21
CA LEU A 184 10.72 17.70 3.21
C LEU A 184 11.67 17.71 2.00
N TRP A 185 11.96 18.90 1.46
CA TRP A 185 12.87 19.08 0.33
C TRP A 185 14.25 18.52 0.61
N LEU A 186 14.83 18.84 1.77
CA LEU A 186 16.13 18.29 2.18
C LEU A 186 16.09 16.77 2.29
N GLY A 187 15.00 16.21 2.82
CA GLY A 187 14.77 14.77 2.91
C GLY A 187 14.81 14.10 1.54
N ILE A 188 14.06 14.62 0.57
CA ILE A 188 14.01 14.11 -0.81
C ILE A 188 15.37 14.26 -1.50
N LEU A 189 16.05 15.38 -1.28
CA LEU A 189 17.32 15.69 -1.93
C LEU A 189 18.45 14.75 -1.48
N THR A 190 18.48 14.35 -0.20
CA THR A 190 19.55 13.47 0.32
C THR A 190 19.76 12.17 -0.47
N PRO A 191 18.77 11.28 -0.64
CA PRO A 191 18.97 10.02 -1.36
C PRO A 191 19.30 10.27 -2.84
N VAL A 192 18.75 11.31 -3.46
CA VAL A 192 19.09 11.68 -4.85
C VAL A 192 20.56 12.05 -4.97
N LEU A 193 21.10 12.85 -4.04
CA LEU A 193 22.52 13.19 -4.00
C LEU A 193 23.41 11.96 -3.76
N PHE A 194 23.02 11.05 -2.86
CA PHE A 194 23.78 9.83 -2.61
C PHE A 194 23.84 8.92 -3.86
N ILE A 195 22.72 8.79 -4.58
CA ILE A 195 22.68 8.01 -5.82
C ILE A 195 23.52 8.69 -6.90
N ALA A 196 23.38 10.00 -7.08
CA ALA A 196 24.18 10.76 -8.04
C ALA A 196 25.68 10.65 -7.74
N PHE A 197 26.07 10.74 -6.47
CA PHE A 197 27.46 10.58 -6.04
C PHE A 197 27.98 9.16 -6.30
N TYR A 198 27.19 8.13 -6.02
CA TYR A 198 27.56 6.74 -6.33
C TYR A 198 27.80 6.53 -7.82
N TYR A 199 26.89 7.03 -8.67
CA TYR A 199 27.04 6.90 -10.13
C TYR A 199 28.20 7.73 -10.68
N PHE A 200 28.45 8.92 -10.11
CA PHE A 200 29.64 9.71 -10.40
C PHE A 200 30.93 8.98 -10.03
N TRP A 201 30.98 8.36 -8.85
CA TRP A 201 32.13 7.57 -8.41
C TRP A 201 32.41 6.36 -9.31
N THR A 202 31.37 5.74 -9.86
CA THR A 202 31.48 4.62 -10.80
C THR A 202 31.67 5.02 -12.26
N ASP A 203 31.82 6.32 -12.55
CA ASP A 203 31.96 6.89 -13.90
C ASP A 203 30.80 6.52 -14.85
N ARG A 204 29.57 6.42 -14.30
CA ARG A 204 28.35 6.04 -15.03
C ARG A 204 27.24 7.10 -14.90
N LEU A 205 27.59 8.33 -14.55
CA LEU A 205 26.61 9.39 -14.29
C LEU A 205 25.69 9.65 -15.49
N GLU A 206 26.23 9.60 -16.71
CA GLU A 206 25.48 9.81 -17.95
C GLU A 206 24.40 8.74 -18.19
N LEU A 207 24.57 7.54 -17.63
CA LEU A 207 23.63 6.43 -17.77
C LEU A 207 22.45 6.53 -16.79
N LEU A 208 22.56 7.34 -15.72
CA LEU A 208 21.53 7.41 -14.67
C LEU A 208 20.18 7.90 -15.23
N PRO A 209 20.09 9.02 -15.99
CA PRO A 209 18.82 9.46 -16.54
C PRO A 209 18.22 8.43 -17.50
N ALA A 210 19.05 7.81 -18.35
CA ALA A 210 18.60 6.80 -19.30
C ALA A 210 18.03 5.57 -18.60
N ILE A 211 18.75 5.03 -17.60
CA ILE A 211 18.26 3.90 -16.78
C ILE A 211 16.95 4.26 -16.08
N PHE A 212 16.82 5.48 -15.57
CA PHE A 212 15.59 5.92 -14.90
C PHE A 212 14.41 6.00 -15.88
N THR A 213 14.59 6.63 -17.05
CA THR A 213 13.53 6.76 -18.05
C THR A 213 13.12 5.43 -18.65
N ASP A 214 14.08 4.54 -18.90
CA ASP A 214 13.81 3.23 -19.46
C ASP A 214 12.96 2.41 -18.48
N ASN A 215 13.35 2.34 -17.20
CA ASN A 215 12.58 1.61 -16.19
C ASN A 215 11.23 2.26 -15.86
N LEU A 216 11.08 3.57 -16.08
CA LEU A 216 9.81 4.27 -15.94
C LEU A 216 8.82 3.90 -17.06
N MET A 217 9.32 3.74 -18.29
CA MET A 217 8.50 3.49 -19.48
C MET A 217 8.31 2.01 -19.80
N VAL A 218 8.98 1.11 -19.07
CA VAL A 218 8.81 -0.34 -19.21
C VAL A 218 7.43 -0.78 -18.74
N GLY A 219 6.61 -1.25 -19.67
CA GLY A 219 5.30 -1.86 -19.41
C GLY A 219 4.31 -1.66 -20.56
N GLU A 220 3.17 -2.33 -20.51
CA GLU A 220 2.06 -2.06 -21.41
C GLU A 220 1.05 -1.09 -20.77
N HIS A 221 0.41 -0.27 -21.61
CA HIS A 221 -0.75 0.53 -21.20
C HIS A 221 -2.00 -0.37 -21.14
N ILE A 222 -2.99 0.04 -20.33
CA ILE A 222 -4.21 -0.71 -20.00
C ILE A 222 -5.16 -0.84 -21.21
N HIS A 223 -4.75 -1.57 -22.24
CA HIS A 223 -5.56 -1.74 -23.45
C HIS A 223 -6.12 -3.15 -23.59
N ARG A 224 -5.63 -4.13 -22.83
CA ARG A 224 -6.16 -5.51 -22.83
C ARG A 224 -6.15 -6.16 -21.44
N LEU A 225 -7.01 -5.69 -20.54
CA LEU A 225 -7.31 -6.44 -19.31
C LEU A 225 -8.30 -7.58 -19.62
N PRO A 226 -8.09 -8.80 -19.12
CA PRO A 226 -9.09 -9.86 -19.21
C PRO A 226 -10.36 -9.45 -18.47
N VAL A 227 -11.52 -9.95 -18.94
CA VAL A 227 -12.85 -9.57 -18.40
C VAL A 227 -12.95 -9.82 -16.88
N ILE A 228 -12.30 -10.87 -16.39
CA ILE A 228 -12.30 -11.24 -14.97
C ILE A 228 -11.62 -10.17 -14.12
N ASP A 229 -10.49 -9.62 -14.56
CA ASP A 229 -9.77 -8.55 -13.87
C ASP A 229 -10.55 -7.24 -13.86
N LEU A 230 -11.29 -6.95 -14.94
CA LEU A 230 -12.16 -5.77 -15.01
C LEU A 230 -13.32 -5.87 -14.02
N VAL A 231 -13.94 -7.05 -13.90
CA VAL A 231 -15.01 -7.32 -12.93
C VAL A 231 -14.47 -7.20 -11.49
N ARG A 232 -13.27 -7.73 -11.23
CA ARG A 232 -12.58 -7.57 -9.93
C ARG A 232 -12.37 -6.09 -9.59
N LEU A 233 -11.79 -5.32 -10.50
CA LEU A 233 -11.58 -3.88 -10.34
C LEU A 233 -12.89 -3.15 -10.06
N GLY A 234 -13.93 -3.44 -10.85
CA GLY A 234 -15.25 -2.85 -10.68
C GLY A 234 -15.81 -3.08 -9.28
N MET A 235 -15.65 -4.28 -8.73
CA MET A 235 -16.06 -4.58 -7.35
C MET A 235 -15.25 -3.80 -6.31
N ILE A 236 -13.93 -3.75 -6.43
CA ILE A 236 -13.06 -2.99 -5.51
C ILE A 236 -13.42 -1.50 -5.53
N VAL A 237 -13.63 -0.93 -6.72
CA VAL A 237 -14.04 0.46 -6.91
C VAL A 237 -15.44 0.71 -6.32
N LEU A 238 -16.38 -0.23 -6.49
CA LEU A 238 -17.72 -0.12 -5.89
C LEU A 238 -17.64 -0.09 -4.36
N VAL A 239 -16.88 -0.99 -3.72
CA VAL A 239 -16.65 -0.95 -2.26
C VAL A 239 -16.02 0.37 -1.85
N LEU A 240 -15.07 0.89 -2.64
CA LEU A 240 -14.43 2.17 -2.38
C LEU A 240 -15.41 3.35 -2.40
N ILE A 241 -16.31 3.40 -3.39
CA ILE A 241 -17.33 4.47 -3.46
C ILE A 241 -18.25 4.41 -2.23
N ILE A 242 -18.68 3.21 -1.82
CA ILE A 242 -19.49 3.01 -0.60
C ILE A 242 -18.70 3.43 0.65
N ALA A 243 -17.41 3.10 0.74
CA ALA A 243 -16.57 3.47 1.86
C ALA A 243 -16.37 4.99 1.95
N LEU A 244 -16.12 5.66 0.82
CA LEU A 244 -15.93 7.11 0.74
C LEU A 244 -17.20 7.90 1.06
N THR A 245 -18.37 7.43 0.61
CA THR A 245 -19.66 8.08 0.94
C THR A 245 -20.00 7.98 2.42
N ASN A 246 -19.72 6.84 3.06
CA ASN A 246 -19.88 6.71 4.51
C ASN A 246 -18.86 7.56 5.28
N LEU A 247 -17.62 7.64 4.76
CA LEU A 247 -16.57 8.48 5.33
C LEU A 247 -16.95 9.96 5.29
N SER A 248 -17.45 10.46 4.17
CA SER A 248 -17.86 11.87 4.02
C SER A 248 -19.02 12.22 4.96
N ALA A 249 -20.00 11.34 5.11
CA ALA A 249 -21.15 11.54 6.01
C ALA A 249 -20.73 11.65 7.50
N ARG A 250 -19.65 10.98 7.90
CA ARG A 250 -19.17 10.95 9.29
C ARG A 250 -17.92 11.80 9.54
N TYR A 251 -17.45 12.50 8.51
CA TYR A 251 -16.23 13.28 8.56
C TYR A 251 -16.24 14.34 9.67
N SER A 252 -17.39 14.97 9.94
CA SER A 252 -17.54 15.99 10.97
C SER A 252 -17.34 15.47 12.39
N LEU A 253 -17.65 14.19 12.64
CA LEU A 253 -17.61 13.56 13.96
C LEU A 253 -16.22 13.04 14.34
N MET A 254 -15.28 12.99 13.40
CA MET A 254 -13.94 12.44 13.62
C MET A 254 -13.02 13.45 14.33
N ILE A 255 -12.13 12.94 15.16
CA ILE A 255 -11.11 13.72 15.86
C ILE A 255 -10.17 14.37 14.82
N VAL A 256 -9.70 15.60 15.09
CA VAL A 256 -8.88 16.40 14.15
C VAL A 256 -7.69 15.62 13.59
N ASN A 257 -6.92 14.95 14.45
CA ASN A 257 -5.75 14.16 14.05
C ASN A 257 -6.14 12.99 13.13
N GLN A 258 -7.21 12.27 13.49
CA GLN A 258 -7.77 11.19 12.70
C GLN A 258 -8.23 11.66 11.30
N ARG A 259 -8.87 12.83 11.22
CA ARG A 259 -9.29 13.43 9.94
C ARG A 259 -8.12 13.72 9.03
N ARG A 260 -7.06 14.33 9.57
CA ARG A 260 -5.83 14.66 8.81
C ARG A 260 -5.11 13.40 8.34
N GLY A 261 -5.04 12.37 9.20
CA GLY A 261 -4.49 11.07 8.83
C GLY A 261 -5.28 10.38 7.71
N ILE A 262 -6.61 10.31 7.82
CA ILE A 262 -7.44 9.72 6.75
C ILE A 262 -7.36 10.54 5.46
N LEU A 263 -7.36 11.87 5.54
CA LEU A 263 -7.23 12.75 4.37
C LEU A 263 -5.89 12.53 3.65
N SER A 264 -4.82 12.27 4.39
CA SER A 264 -3.51 11.92 3.82
C SER A 264 -3.52 10.59 3.05
N LEU A 265 -4.32 9.61 3.49
CA LEU A 265 -4.48 8.33 2.80
C LEU A 265 -5.41 8.44 1.59
N VAL A 266 -6.45 9.27 1.66
CA VAL A 266 -7.32 9.58 0.51
C VAL A 266 -6.53 10.32 -0.57
N SER A 267 -5.69 11.30 -0.20
CA SER A 267 -4.83 11.97 -1.17
C SER A 267 -3.83 11.01 -1.81
N MET A 268 -3.26 10.08 -1.02
CA MET A 268 -2.38 9.03 -1.55
C MET A 268 -3.07 8.20 -2.64
N MET A 269 -4.36 7.85 -2.45
CA MET A 269 -5.12 7.12 -3.48
C MET A 269 -5.29 7.93 -4.77
N ILE A 270 -5.55 9.24 -4.68
CA ILE A 270 -5.72 10.09 -5.86
C ILE A 270 -4.44 10.11 -6.69
N PHE A 271 -3.28 10.28 -6.05
CA PHE A 271 -1.99 10.29 -6.74
C PHE A 271 -1.61 8.91 -7.30
N LEU A 272 -1.93 7.81 -6.59
CA LEU A 272 -1.74 6.46 -7.12
C LEU A 272 -2.63 6.21 -8.35
N SER A 273 -3.89 6.66 -8.34
CA SER A 273 -4.79 6.58 -9.50
C SER A 273 -4.26 7.38 -10.69
N LEU A 274 -3.72 8.57 -10.43
CA LEU A 274 -3.07 9.36 -11.47
C LEU A 274 -1.84 8.65 -12.03
N THR A 275 -1.05 7.99 -11.16
CA THR A 275 0.12 7.19 -11.56
C THR A 275 -0.27 6.04 -12.47
N PHE A 276 -1.34 5.34 -12.12
CA PHE A 276 -1.87 4.23 -12.91
C PHE A 276 -2.34 4.65 -14.31
N VAL A 277 -2.78 5.91 -14.49
CA VAL A 277 -3.22 6.44 -15.79
C VAL A 277 -2.05 6.97 -16.63
N ILE A 278 -1.07 7.64 -16.00
CA ILE A 278 0.03 8.32 -16.70
C ILE A 278 1.18 7.37 -17.05
N ILE A 279 1.49 6.41 -16.17
CA ILE A 279 2.70 5.59 -16.28
C ILE A 279 2.34 4.18 -16.76
N PRO A 280 2.96 3.68 -17.84
CA PRO A 280 2.78 2.30 -18.26
C PRO A 280 3.28 1.34 -17.19
N GLY A 281 2.48 0.33 -16.89
CA GLY A 281 2.89 -0.65 -15.91
C GLY A 281 1.87 -1.76 -15.69
N ASN A 282 2.33 -2.78 -14.99
CA ASN A 282 1.50 -3.92 -14.69
C ASN A 282 0.43 -3.52 -13.66
N TYR A 283 -0.82 -3.85 -13.96
CA TYR A 283 -1.95 -3.61 -13.06
C TYR A 283 -1.76 -4.29 -11.70
N TYR A 284 -1.19 -5.50 -11.68
CA TYR A 284 -0.96 -6.26 -10.46
C TYR A 284 0.03 -5.58 -9.50
N ASP A 285 1.06 -4.93 -10.05
CA ASP A 285 2.07 -4.19 -9.31
C ASP A 285 1.45 -3.00 -8.56
N PHE A 286 0.63 -2.22 -9.26
CA PHE A 286 -0.05 -1.08 -8.64
C PHE A 286 -1.04 -1.50 -7.55
N MET A 287 -1.68 -2.67 -7.69
CA MET A 287 -2.67 -3.14 -6.72
C MET A 287 -2.08 -3.37 -5.32
N TYR A 288 -0.82 -3.81 -5.19
CA TYR A 288 -0.13 -3.89 -3.89
C TYR A 288 -0.02 -2.54 -3.20
N MET A 289 0.28 -1.52 -3.98
CA MET A 289 0.46 -0.17 -3.46
C MET A 289 -0.88 0.46 -3.09
N PHE A 290 -1.92 0.23 -3.88
CA PHE A 290 -3.29 0.64 -3.56
C PHE A 290 -3.86 -0.07 -2.33
N ALA A 291 -3.47 -1.34 -2.09
CA ALA A 291 -3.95 -2.10 -0.95
C ALA A 291 -3.63 -1.42 0.39
N VAL A 292 -2.52 -0.66 0.48
CA VAL A 292 -2.14 0.06 1.71
C VAL A 292 -3.22 1.08 2.12
N PRO A 293 -3.54 2.15 1.35
CA PRO A 293 -4.58 3.08 1.74
C PRO A 293 -5.99 2.46 1.71
N LEU A 294 -6.28 1.52 0.80
CA LEU A 294 -7.58 0.83 0.75
C LEU A 294 -7.88 0.08 2.05
N SER A 295 -6.87 -0.56 2.64
CA SER A 295 -7.03 -1.32 3.89
C SER A 295 -7.59 -0.47 5.03
N PHE A 296 -7.12 0.77 5.15
CA PHE A 296 -7.60 1.72 6.17
C PHE A 296 -9.02 2.21 5.88
N LEU A 297 -9.33 2.55 4.63
CA LEU A 297 -10.66 3.05 4.25
C LEU A 297 -11.75 2.00 4.40
N TYR A 298 -11.49 0.78 3.93
CA TYR A 298 -12.43 -0.33 4.10
C TYR A 298 -12.58 -0.68 5.57
N ALA A 299 -11.48 -0.70 6.33
CA ALA A 299 -11.58 -1.00 7.75
C ALA A 299 -12.40 0.06 8.51
N GLN A 300 -12.22 1.34 8.17
CA GLN A 300 -13.02 2.42 8.74
C GLN A 300 -14.50 2.28 8.40
N TYR A 301 -14.83 1.85 7.18
CA TYR A 301 -16.21 1.56 6.78
C TYR A 301 -16.82 0.46 7.65
N PHE A 302 -16.14 -0.69 7.78
CA PHE A 302 -16.66 -1.83 8.55
C PHE A 302 -16.85 -1.48 10.03
N ILE A 303 -15.93 -0.74 10.64
CA ILE A 303 -16.06 -0.30 12.04
C ILE A 303 -17.25 0.63 12.21
N CYS A 304 -17.40 1.62 11.33
CA CYS A 304 -18.46 2.62 11.43
C CYS A 304 -19.86 2.07 11.10
N CYS A 305 -19.95 1.06 10.24
CA CYS A 305 -21.24 0.53 9.80
C CYS A 305 -22.02 -0.09 10.98
N ARG A 306 -23.25 0.41 11.17
CA ARG A 306 -24.15 0.02 12.28
C ARG A 306 -25.09 -1.11 11.88
N THR A 307 -25.40 -1.25 10.59
CA THR A 307 -26.30 -2.27 10.05
C THR A 307 -25.52 -3.52 9.65
N ALA A 308 -25.76 -4.63 10.36
CA ALA A 308 -25.06 -5.89 10.11
C ALA A 308 -25.30 -6.43 8.69
N LEU A 309 -26.51 -6.29 8.14
CA LEU A 309 -26.85 -6.77 6.79
C LEU A 309 -26.02 -6.08 5.70
N PHE A 310 -26.01 -4.75 5.65
CA PHE A 310 -25.24 -4.00 4.65
C PHE A 310 -23.73 -4.24 4.81
N SER A 311 -23.25 -4.29 6.05
CA SER A 311 -21.85 -4.59 6.30
C SER A 311 -21.46 -5.99 5.84
N ASN A 312 -22.31 -6.99 6.02
CA ASN A 312 -22.05 -8.36 5.58
C ASN A 312 -22.11 -8.47 4.05
N LEU A 313 -23.04 -7.78 3.39
CA LEU A 313 -23.09 -7.75 1.91
C LEU A 313 -21.82 -7.15 1.31
N VAL A 314 -21.36 -6.02 1.83
CA VAL A 314 -20.11 -5.38 1.36
C VAL A 314 -18.89 -6.25 1.65
N PHE A 315 -18.88 -6.97 2.78
CA PHE A 315 -17.82 -7.92 3.11
C PHE A 315 -17.80 -9.12 2.18
N VAL A 316 -18.97 -9.68 1.83
CA VAL A 316 -19.08 -10.77 0.84
C VAL A 316 -18.61 -10.28 -0.53
N LEU A 317 -18.93 -9.05 -0.92
CA LEU A 317 -18.47 -8.45 -2.17
C LEU A 317 -16.94 -8.28 -2.21
N LEU A 318 -16.34 -7.89 -1.08
CA LEU A 318 -14.88 -7.85 -0.94
C LEU A 318 -14.26 -9.25 -1.05
N LEU A 319 -14.84 -10.26 -0.39
CA LEU A 319 -14.36 -11.64 -0.47
C LEU A 319 -14.50 -12.22 -1.88
N SER A 320 -15.60 -11.94 -2.59
CA SER A 320 -15.76 -12.38 -3.97
C SER A 320 -14.73 -11.72 -4.90
N ALA A 321 -14.41 -10.44 -4.68
CA ALA A 321 -13.34 -9.77 -5.42
C ALA A 321 -11.96 -10.39 -5.14
N CYS A 322 -11.69 -10.80 -3.90
CA CYS A 322 -10.48 -11.52 -3.56
C CYS A 322 -10.47 -12.93 -4.18
N PHE A 323 -11.59 -13.66 -4.18
CA PHE A 323 -11.64 -15.01 -4.74
C PHE A 323 -11.43 -15.03 -6.26
N LEU A 324 -11.94 -14.03 -6.98
CA LEU A 324 -11.72 -13.90 -8.43
C LEU A 324 -10.24 -13.80 -8.81
N THR A 325 -9.35 -13.38 -7.91
CA THR A 325 -7.91 -13.35 -8.20
C THR A 325 -7.30 -14.74 -8.39
N TYR A 326 -7.92 -15.79 -7.84
CA TYR A 326 -7.45 -17.18 -7.98
C TYR A 326 -8.04 -17.90 -9.20
N LEU A 327 -8.98 -17.27 -9.90
CA LEU A 327 -9.63 -17.81 -11.09
C LEU A 327 -9.01 -17.28 -12.40
N VAL A 328 -8.03 -16.38 -12.29
CA VAL A 328 -7.23 -15.83 -13.39
C VAL A 328 -5.88 -16.53 -13.38
#